data_AF-A0A1X7UW30-F1
#
_entry.id   AF-A0A1X7UW30-F1
#
_cell.length_a   1.000
_cell.length_b   1.000
_cell.length_c   1.000
_cell.angle_alpha   90.00
_cell.angle_beta   90.00
_cell.angle_gamma   90.00
#
_symmetry.space_group_name_H-M   'P 1'
#
loop_
_entity.id
_entity.type
_entity.pdbx_description
1 polymer ?
#
loop_
_entity_poly.entity_id
_entity_poly.type
_entity_poly.pdbx_seq_one_letter_code
_entity_poly.pdbx_strand_id
1 'polypeptide(L)'
;MSLSLLEDVENYVEQSLKTGSPQQVLRSKKQMMERMNGVTAEINVEELYPKEKADFVLSKDIKSLHHIGDIVSYSSTALQQCRVKKIDCISPAGKAISFSLSIEAPDSSLLSAPLSSLRCSLVPVGKGDQPIRTTVTTTSTDPGVYRIQCSPSTNGTHTLKVQVYDVQLKNASLVIPFNPYLDNITPVRTVTELKCPWGVAV
;
A
#
# COMPACT_ATOMS: atom_id res chain seq x y z
N MET A 1 -4.85 -31.11 11.92
CA MET A 1 -4.63 -31.91 13.14
C MET A 1 -5.27 -31.17 14.31
N SER A 2 -6.14 -31.84 15.06
CA SER A 2 -6.83 -31.24 16.22
C SER A 2 -5.98 -31.44 17.48
N LEU A 3 -5.91 -30.42 18.34
CA LEU A 3 -5.24 -30.51 19.65
C LEU A 3 -5.83 -31.62 20.53
N SER A 4 -7.08 -32.02 20.28
CA SER A 4 -7.73 -33.14 20.97
C SER A 4 -6.99 -34.47 20.83
N LEU A 5 -6.26 -34.68 19.72
CA LEU A 5 -5.54 -35.93 19.49
C LEU A 5 -4.32 -36.09 20.41
N LEU A 6 -3.71 -34.98 20.85
CA LEU A 6 -2.60 -35.01 21.80
C LEU A 6 -3.08 -35.39 23.20
N GLU A 7 -4.22 -34.85 23.61
CA GLU A 7 -4.86 -35.15 24.88
C GLU A 7 -5.29 -36.62 24.99
N ASP A 8 -5.84 -37.19 23.91
CA ASP A 8 -6.19 -38.62 23.84
C ASP A 8 -4.96 -39.52 23.99
N VAL A 9 -3.84 -39.15 23.38
CA VAL A 9 -2.57 -39.90 23.47
C VAL A 9 -1.98 -39.80 24.88
N GLU A 10 -2.01 -38.63 25.50
CA GLU A 10 -1.55 -38.42 26.87
C GLU A 10 -2.35 -39.28 27.85
N ASN A 11 -3.68 -39.25 27.77
CA ASN A 11 -4.58 -40.06 28.57
C ASN A 11 -4.32 -41.56 28.40
N TYR A 12 -4.12 -42.02 27.15
CA TYR A 12 -3.81 -43.42 26.85
C TYR A 12 -2.48 -43.87 27.49
N VAL A 13 -1.45 -43.03 27.42
CA VAL A 13 -0.14 -43.32 28.04
C VAL A 13 -0.27 -43.38 29.55
N GLU A 14 -0.97 -42.42 30.17
CA GLU A 14 -1.15 -42.38 31.61
C GLU A 14 -1.91 -43.62 32.14
N GLN A 15 -2.98 -44.04 31.45
CA GLN A 15 -3.70 -45.26 31.80
C GLN A 15 -2.85 -46.52 31.62
N SER A 16 -2.09 -46.60 30.52
CA SER A 16 -1.19 -47.73 30.26
C SER A 16 -0.11 -47.89 31.34
N LEU A 17 0.36 -46.79 31.91
CA LEU A 17 1.31 -46.80 33.03
C LEU A 17 0.67 -47.23 34.35
N LYS A 18 -0.61 -46.87 34.58
CA LYS A 18 -1.35 -47.23 35.80
C LYS A 18 -1.80 -48.69 35.82
N THR A 19 -2.26 -49.23 34.69
CA THR A 19 -2.91 -50.56 34.64
C THR A 19 -2.10 -51.63 33.92
N GLY A 20 -1.05 -51.26 33.20
CA GLY A 20 -0.22 -52.19 32.41
C GLY A 20 0.78 -52.96 33.27
N SER A 21 1.11 -54.19 32.85
CA SER A 21 2.23 -54.91 33.46
C SER A 21 3.58 -54.26 33.10
N PRO A 22 4.60 -54.34 33.97
CA PRO A 22 5.91 -53.75 33.70
C PRO A 22 6.53 -54.18 32.36
N GLN A 23 6.34 -55.44 31.97
CA GLN A 23 6.87 -56.00 30.73
C GLN A 23 6.18 -55.43 29.49
N GLN A 24 4.86 -55.22 29.54
CA GLN A 24 4.09 -54.62 28.45
C GLN A 24 4.45 -53.14 28.28
N VAL A 25 4.59 -52.40 29.39
CA VAL A 25 4.99 -50.99 29.37
C VAL A 25 6.37 -50.82 28.73
N LEU A 26 7.34 -51.64 29.12
CA LEU A 26 8.70 -51.59 28.56
C LEU A 26 8.72 -51.92 27.07
N ARG A 27 7.92 -52.89 26.61
CA ARG A 27 7.81 -53.26 25.20
C ARG A 27 7.22 -52.12 24.37
N SER A 28 6.13 -51.51 24.84
CA SER A 28 5.49 -50.38 24.17
C SER A 28 6.38 -49.15 24.14
N LYS A 29 7.11 -48.85 25.23
CA LYS A 29 8.10 -47.77 25.29
C LYS A 29 9.19 -47.95 24.23
N LYS A 30 9.71 -49.17 24.08
CA LYS A 30 10.75 -49.46 23.07
C LYS A 30 10.25 -49.20 21.65
N GLN A 31 9.06 -49.69 21.32
CA GLN A 31 8.45 -49.47 20.00
C GLN A 31 8.18 -47.98 19.73
N MET A 32 7.74 -47.23 20.74
CA MET A 32 7.51 -45.79 20.61
C MET A 32 8.82 -45.03 20.35
N MET A 33 9.89 -45.39 21.05
CA MET A 33 11.22 -44.78 20.85
C MET A 33 11.77 -45.05 19.44
N GLU A 34 11.62 -46.27 18.93
CA GLU A 34 12.04 -46.63 17.57
C GLU A 34 11.28 -45.81 16.51
N ARG A 35 9.96 -45.66 16.67
CA ARG A 35 9.13 -44.86 15.75
C ARG A 35 9.47 -43.37 15.82
N MET A 36 9.66 -42.83 17.03
CA MET A 36 10.00 -41.42 17.22
C MET A 36 11.36 -41.10 16.59
N ASN A 37 12.35 -41.99 16.76
CA ASN A 37 13.65 -41.84 16.12
C ASN A 37 13.53 -41.84 14.59
N GLY A 38 12.67 -42.68 14.01
CA GLY A 38 12.38 -42.65 12.57
C GLY A 38 11.81 -41.31 12.10
N VAL A 39 10.79 -40.80 12.81
CA VAL A 39 10.17 -39.50 12.49
C VAL A 39 11.18 -38.35 12.63
N THR A 40 11.97 -38.32 13.70
CA THR A 40 12.97 -37.27 13.91
C THR A 40 14.08 -37.30 12.85
N ALA A 41 14.46 -38.49 12.35
CA ALA A 41 15.47 -38.62 11.30
C ALA A 41 14.98 -38.12 9.92
N GLU A 42 13.66 -38.16 9.66
CA GLU A 42 13.05 -37.72 8.41
C GLU A 42 12.72 -36.20 8.39
N ILE A 43 12.68 -35.55 9.55
CA ILE A 43 12.39 -34.12 9.65
C ILE A 43 13.65 -33.29 9.39
N ASN A 44 13.64 -32.51 8.31
CA ASN A 44 14.64 -31.48 8.04
C ASN A 44 14.35 -30.24 8.91
N VAL A 45 15.09 -30.07 10.02
CA VAL A 45 14.87 -28.97 10.96
C VAL A 45 15.17 -27.62 10.31
N GLU A 46 16.08 -27.59 9.34
CA GLU A 46 16.46 -26.40 8.60
C GLU A 46 15.32 -25.85 7.73
N GLU A 47 14.40 -26.71 7.28
CA GLU A 47 13.19 -26.31 6.54
C GLU A 47 12.09 -25.76 7.43
N LEU A 48 12.14 -26.06 8.73
CA LEU A 48 11.18 -25.57 9.72
C LEU A 48 11.53 -24.18 10.26
N TYR A 49 12.72 -23.64 9.94
CA TYR A 49 13.01 -22.26 10.27
C TYR A 49 12.06 -21.32 9.53
N PRO A 50 11.36 -20.42 10.24
CA PRO A 50 10.53 -19.42 9.59
C PRO A 50 11.40 -18.59 8.65
N LYS A 51 11.10 -18.65 7.35
CA LYS A 51 11.74 -17.82 6.32
C LYS A 51 11.10 -16.43 6.22
N GLU A 52 10.39 -16.01 7.26
CA GLU A 52 9.69 -14.73 7.27
C GLU A 52 10.70 -13.61 7.17
N LYS A 53 10.77 -13.00 5.99
CA LYS A 53 11.46 -11.75 5.77
C LYS A 53 10.55 -10.66 6.32
N ALA A 54 11.04 -9.85 7.24
CA ALA A 54 10.28 -8.69 7.69
C ALA A 54 9.97 -7.80 6.48
N ASP A 55 8.71 -7.78 6.05
CA ASP A 55 8.21 -6.90 4.98
C ASP A 55 8.10 -5.43 5.43
N PHE A 56 8.38 -5.17 6.70
CA PHE A 56 8.30 -3.84 7.30
C PHE A 56 9.69 -3.35 7.69
N VAL A 57 10.18 -2.36 6.94
CA VAL A 57 11.33 -1.55 7.33
C VAL A 57 10.80 -0.37 8.14
N LEU A 58 11.08 -0.36 9.44
CA LEU A 58 10.75 0.77 10.29
C LEU A 58 11.76 1.91 10.03
N SER A 59 11.26 3.00 9.44
CA SER A 59 12.04 4.23 9.21
C SER A 59 12.42 4.87 10.56
N LYS A 60 13.70 5.19 10.73
CA LYS A 60 14.26 5.79 11.95
C LYS A 60 13.97 7.30 12.07
N ASP A 61 13.53 7.94 10.98
CA ASP A 61 13.38 9.41 10.86
C ASP A 61 11.93 9.90 10.98
N ILE A 62 11.09 9.21 11.76
CA ILE A 62 9.71 9.65 11.95
C ILE A 62 9.65 10.64 13.14
N LYS A 63 9.47 11.92 12.83
CA LYS A 63 9.41 13.03 13.80
C LYS A 63 8.24 12.96 14.80
N SER A 64 7.24 12.11 14.57
CA SER A 64 6.13 11.89 15.49
C SER A 64 5.53 10.48 15.32
N LEU A 65 5.59 9.66 16.38
CA LEU A 65 5.04 8.30 16.41
C LEU A 65 3.64 8.24 17.02
N HIS A 66 2.94 9.37 17.19
CA HIS A 66 1.66 9.43 17.90
C HIS A 66 0.56 8.53 17.33
N HIS A 67 0.77 7.98 16.13
CA HIS A 67 -0.19 7.14 15.41
C HIS A 67 0.38 5.75 15.05
N ILE A 68 1.59 5.40 15.52
CA ILE A 68 2.14 4.05 15.26
C ILE A 68 1.41 3.05 16.14
N GLY A 69 0.73 2.10 15.51
CA GLY A 69 -0.12 1.12 16.19
C GLY A 69 -1.57 1.57 16.35
N ASP A 70 -1.89 2.82 16.00
CA ASP A 70 -3.28 3.21 15.81
C ASP A 70 -3.82 2.44 14.60
N ILE A 71 -4.65 1.44 14.88
CA ILE A 71 -5.59 0.94 13.88
C ILE A 71 -6.55 2.09 13.67
N VAL A 72 -6.18 3.02 12.79
CA VAL A 72 -7.15 3.95 12.25
C VAL A 72 -8.15 3.06 11.56
N SER A 73 -9.29 2.86 12.22
CA SER A 73 -10.42 2.17 11.64
C SER A 73 -10.89 3.10 10.52
N TYR A 74 -10.27 2.96 9.35
CA TYR A 74 -10.58 3.69 8.13
C TYR A 74 -11.94 3.19 7.64
N SER A 75 -12.97 3.48 8.44
CA SER A 75 -14.35 3.35 8.02
C SER A 75 -14.50 4.06 6.69
N SER A 76 -15.36 3.54 5.81
CA SER A 76 -15.61 4.16 4.51
C SER A 76 -15.93 5.65 4.64
N THR A 77 -16.62 6.02 5.72
CA THR A 77 -16.93 7.39 6.11
C THR A 77 -15.71 8.26 6.42
N ALA A 78 -14.68 7.73 7.09
CA ALA A 78 -13.46 8.48 7.38
C ALA A 78 -12.64 8.73 6.11
N LEU A 79 -12.50 7.71 5.26
CA LEU A 79 -11.81 7.85 3.97
C LEU A 79 -12.50 8.86 3.05
N GLN A 80 -13.84 8.89 3.02
CA GLN A 80 -14.58 9.87 2.21
C GLN A 80 -14.32 11.33 2.62
N GLN A 81 -13.86 11.59 3.85
CA GLN A 81 -13.51 12.92 4.31
C GLN A 81 -12.08 13.32 3.93
N CYS A 82 -11.24 12.37 3.51
CA CYS A 82 -9.89 12.64 3.04
C CYS A 82 -9.90 13.41 1.73
N ARG A 83 -8.89 14.28 1.57
CA ARG A 83 -8.74 15.17 0.44
C ARG A 83 -7.51 14.80 -0.37
N VAL A 84 -7.68 14.77 -1.67
CA VAL A 84 -6.61 14.53 -2.64
C VAL A 84 -5.95 15.86 -2.96
N LYS A 85 -4.62 15.94 -2.82
CA LYS A 85 -3.85 17.16 -3.08
C LYS A 85 -2.63 16.88 -3.95
N LYS A 86 -2.47 17.66 -5.00
CA LYS A 86 -1.24 17.69 -5.81
C LYS A 86 -0.18 18.52 -5.07
N ILE A 87 1.04 18.00 -4.99
CA ILE A 87 2.11 18.58 -4.17
C ILE A 87 3.08 19.43 -5.01
N ASP A 88 3.45 18.95 -6.19
CA ASP A 88 4.50 19.53 -7.03
C ASP A 88 3.99 20.00 -8.39
N CYS A 89 4.84 20.63 -9.20
CA CYS A 89 4.53 20.95 -10.59
C CYS A 89 4.49 19.68 -11.46
N ILE A 90 3.79 19.75 -12.59
CA ILE A 90 3.80 18.63 -13.54
C ILE A 90 5.15 18.62 -14.24
N SER A 91 5.91 17.55 -14.05
CA SER A 91 7.18 17.35 -14.73
C SER A 91 6.99 16.52 -16.02
N PRO A 92 7.61 16.94 -17.13
CA PRO A 92 7.62 16.12 -18.34
C PRO A 92 8.56 14.92 -18.16
N ALA A 93 8.08 13.73 -18.51
CA ALA A 93 8.82 12.47 -18.50
C ALA A 93 8.73 11.83 -19.89
N GLY A 94 9.35 12.49 -20.89
CA GLY A 94 9.24 12.10 -22.29
C GLY A 94 7.84 12.37 -22.86
N LYS A 95 7.14 11.32 -23.31
CA LYS A 95 5.73 11.39 -23.75
C LYS A 95 4.72 11.29 -22.59
N ALA A 96 5.20 11.07 -21.37
CA ALA A 96 4.38 11.02 -20.18
C ALA A 96 4.58 12.30 -19.36
N ILE A 97 3.66 12.53 -18.45
CA ILE A 97 3.78 13.51 -17.39
C ILE A 97 3.89 12.79 -16.05
N SER A 98 4.57 13.41 -15.09
CA SER A 98 4.72 12.93 -13.73
C SER A 98 4.40 14.04 -12.74
N PHE A 99 3.67 13.72 -11.68
CA PHE A 99 3.40 14.61 -10.55
C PHE A 99 3.21 13.80 -9.27
N SER A 100 3.36 14.47 -8.14
CA SER A 100 3.24 13.94 -6.79
C SER A 100 1.88 14.28 -6.19
N LEU A 101 1.32 13.31 -5.49
CA LEU A 101 0.01 13.35 -4.89
C LEU A 101 0.11 12.94 -3.42
N SER A 102 -0.53 13.71 -2.54
CA SER A 102 -0.83 13.31 -1.16
C SER A 102 -2.34 13.12 -0.96
N ILE A 103 -2.66 12.33 0.06
CA ILE A 103 -4.01 12.20 0.59
C ILE A 103 -3.97 12.74 2.02
N GLU A 104 -4.69 13.82 2.27
CA GLU A 104 -4.75 14.49 3.58
C GLU A 104 -6.04 14.06 4.30
N ALA A 105 -5.91 13.62 5.54
CA ALA A 105 -7.04 13.41 6.45
C ALA A 105 -7.62 14.76 6.94
N PRO A 106 -8.80 14.78 7.58
CA PRO A 106 -9.43 16.01 8.05
C PRO A 106 -8.59 16.84 9.03
N ASP A 107 -7.69 16.20 9.76
CA ASP A 107 -6.71 16.82 10.68
C ASP A 107 -5.43 17.29 9.97
N SER A 108 -5.38 17.24 8.63
CA SER A 108 -4.23 17.54 7.77
C SER A 108 -3.07 16.54 7.86
N SER A 109 -3.24 15.41 8.56
CA SER A 109 -2.25 14.35 8.53
C SER A 109 -2.21 13.64 7.17
N LEU A 110 -1.04 13.14 6.77
CA LEU A 110 -0.87 12.42 5.51
C LEU A 110 -1.28 10.95 5.68
N LEU A 111 -2.19 10.51 4.81
CA LEU A 111 -2.62 9.12 4.74
C LEU A 111 -1.61 8.28 3.93
N SER A 112 -1.01 7.31 4.60
CA SER A 112 -0.20 6.26 3.97
C SER A 112 -1.05 5.01 3.73
N ALA A 113 -1.12 4.55 2.48
CA ALA A 113 -1.86 3.40 2.03
C ALA A 113 -0.95 2.55 1.10
N PRO A 114 -1.06 1.21 1.14
CA PRO A 114 -0.31 0.35 0.24
C PRO A 114 -0.63 0.65 -1.24
N LEU A 115 0.38 0.57 -2.12
CA LEU A 115 0.19 0.76 -3.56
C LEU A 115 -0.88 -0.17 -4.15
N SER A 116 -0.96 -1.40 -3.66
CA SER A 116 -1.97 -2.38 -4.07
C SER A 116 -3.41 -1.93 -3.80
N SER A 117 -3.58 -1.02 -2.84
CA SER A 117 -4.88 -0.46 -2.44
C SER A 117 -5.17 0.88 -3.11
N LEU A 118 -4.25 1.43 -3.91
CA LEU A 118 -4.42 2.74 -4.54
C LEU A 118 -4.72 2.58 -6.03
N ARG A 119 -5.82 3.21 -6.46
CA ARG A 119 -6.14 3.34 -7.88
C ARG A 119 -6.32 4.80 -8.22
N CYS A 120 -5.67 5.22 -9.30
CA CYS A 120 -5.72 6.59 -9.79
C CYS A 120 -6.09 6.57 -11.28
N SER A 121 -6.99 7.47 -11.67
CA SER A 121 -7.33 7.66 -13.07
C SER A 121 -7.58 9.13 -13.36
N LEU A 122 -7.28 9.54 -14.59
CA LEU A 122 -7.44 10.91 -15.05
C LEU A 122 -8.51 10.96 -16.14
N VAL A 123 -9.51 11.84 -15.99
CA VAL A 123 -10.62 11.95 -16.95
C VAL A 123 -10.68 13.38 -17.50
N PRO A 124 -10.51 13.60 -18.82
CA PRO A 124 -10.65 14.92 -19.42
C PRO A 124 -12.04 15.52 -19.16
N VAL A 125 -12.12 16.81 -18.84
CA VAL A 125 -13.41 17.49 -18.63
C VAL A 125 -13.98 17.95 -19.98
N GLY A 126 -15.24 17.64 -20.25
CA GLY A 126 -16.00 18.17 -21.40
C GLY A 126 -15.80 17.43 -22.73
N LYS A 127 -14.94 16.42 -22.78
CA LYS A 127 -14.83 15.49 -23.90
C LYS A 127 -15.21 14.10 -23.41
N GLY A 128 -16.00 13.34 -24.17
CA GLY A 128 -16.49 11.99 -23.81
C GLY A 128 -15.39 10.92 -23.76
N ASP A 129 -14.21 11.29 -23.27
CA ASP A 129 -12.98 10.53 -23.36
C ASP A 129 -12.86 9.55 -22.19
N GLN A 130 -12.33 8.37 -22.52
CA GLN A 130 -12.12 7.26 -21.59
C GLN A 130 -11.06 7.63 -20.54
N PRO A 131 -11.16 7.12 -19.29
CA PRO A 131 -10.17 7.39 -18.27
C PRO A 131 -8.75 7.00 -18.71
N ILE A 132 -7.81 7.91 -18.55
CA ILE A 132 -6.39 7.68 -18.83
C ILE A 132 -5.85 6.79 -17.72
N ARG A 133 -5.25 5.66 -18.13
CA ARG A 133 -4.56 4.74 -17.21
C ARG A 133 -3.35 5.46 -16.62
N THR A 134 -3.23 5.40 -15.30
CA THR A 134 -2.09 5.94 -14.57
C THR A 134 -1.27 4.82 -13.95
N THR A 135 0.01 5.09 -13.74
CA THR A 135 0.92 4.26 -12.95
C THR A 135 1.20 5.00 -11.65
N VAL A 136 0.92 4.35 -10.52
CA VAL A 136 1.17 4.87 -9.18
C VAL A 136 2.43 4.21 -8.64
N THR A 137 3.38 5.03 -8.17
CA THR A 137 4.62 4.57 -7.55
C THR A 137 4.83 5.32 -6.23
N THR A 138 5.45 4.68 -5.24
CA THR A 138 5.84 5.34 -3.99
C THR A 138 7.11 6.16 -4.21
N THR A 139 7.17 7.36 -3.63
CA THR A 139 8.43 8.07 -3.46
C THR A 139 9.20 7.44 -2.29
N SER A 140 10.49 7.12 -2.49
CA SER A 140 11.27 6.42 -1.45
C SER A 140 11.54 7.27 -0.20
N THR A 141 11.30 8.57 -0.27
CA THR A 141 11.68 9.55 0.76
C THR A 141 10.53 9.96 1.67
N ASP A 142 9.29 9.97 1.18
CA ASP A 142 8.15 10.61 1.86
C ASP A 142 6.96 9.66 1.98
N PRO A 143 6.72 9.08 3.17
CA PRO A 143 5.53 8.28 3.44
C PRO A 143 4.24 9.08 3.19
N GLY A 144 3.24 8.44 2.56
CA GLY A 144 1.97 9.10 2.23
C GLY A 144 2.01 10.00 1.00
N VAL A 145 3.15 10.08 0.31
CA VAL A 145 3.30 10.74 -1.00
C VAL A 145 3.46 9.71 -2.10
N TYR A 146 2.69 9.88 -3.18
CA TYR A 146 2.67 8.97 -4.32
C TYR A 146 2.99 9.73 -5.59
N ARG A 147 3.84 9.14 -6.43
CA ARG A 147 4.15 9.64 -7.76
C ARG A 147 3.22 9.01 -8.78
N ILE A 148 2.49 9.86 -9.48
CA ILE A 148 1.54 9.50 -10.53
C ILE A 148 2.19 9.79 -11.88
N GLN A 149 2.24 8.78 -12.74
CA GLN A 149 2.72 8.90 -14.11
C GLN A 149 1.62 8.52 -15.11
N CYS A 150 1.40 9.35 -16.12
CA CYS A 150 0.42 9.07 -17.17
C CYS A 150 0.77 9.77 -18.49
N SER A 151 0.22 9.29 -19.60
CA SER A 151 0.36 9.91 -20.93
C SER A 151 -0.98 10.49 -21.36
N PRO A 152 -1.23 11.79 -21.12
CA PRO A 152 -2.49 12.42 -21.48
C PRO A 152 -2.61 12.57 -23.01
N SER A 153 -3.83 12.35 -23.52
CA SER A 153 -4.18 12.60 -24.92
C SER A 153 -4.56 14.06 -25.19
N THR A 154 -4.93 14.80 -24.13
CA THR A 154 -5.43 16.17 -24.22
C THR A 154 -4.79 17.06 -23.17
N ASN A 155 -4.67 18.36 -23.49
CA ASN A 155 -4.29 19.41 -22.55
C ASN A 155 -5.54 20.02 -21.91
N GLY A 156 -5.37 20.76 -20.81
CA GLY A 156 -6.44 21.47 -20.10
C GLY A 156 -6.90 20.77 -18.82
N THR A 157 -8.12 21.07 -18.39
CA THR A 157 -8.66 20.59 -17.11
C THR A 157 -9.07 19.12 -17.18
N HIS A 158 -8.56 18.35 -16.23
CA HIS A 158 -8.89 16.95 -16.03
C HIS A 158 -9.41 16.74 -14.61
N THR A 159 -10.29 15.76 -14.46
CA THR A 159 -10.73 15.27 -13.16
C THR A 159 -9.81 14.13 -12.73
N LEU A 160 -9.17 14.31 -11.59
CA LEU A 160 -8.37 13.30 -10.91
C LEU A 160 -9.27 12.48 -9.99
N LYS A 161 -9.44 11.20 -10.30
CA LYS A 161 -10.19 10.23 -9.52
C LYS A 161 -9.22 9.33 -8.77
N VAL A 162 -9.31 9.35 -7.46
CA VAL A 162 -8.48 8.53 -6.57
C VAL A 162 -9.38 7.62 -5.76
N GLN A 163 -9.02 6.35 -5.72
CA GLN A 163 -9.67 5.33 -4.92
C GLN A 163 -8.61 4.73 -4.00
N VAL A 164 -8.98 4.62 -2.71
CA VAL A 164 -8.17 3.98 -1.68
C VAL A 164 -8.99 2.81 -1.15
N TYR A 165 -8.44 1.60 -1.23
CA TYR A 165 -9.18 0.35 -1.09
C TYR A 165 -10.38 0.34 -2.07
N ASP A 166 -11.59 0.14 -1.56
CA ASP A 166 -12.82 0.18 -2.34
C ASP A 166 -13.55 1.53 -2.23
N VAL A 167 -12.94 2.53 -1.60
CA VAL A 167 -13.57 3.84 -1.34
C VAL A 167 -13.06 4.89 -2.31
N GLN A 168 -13.98 5.48 -3.07
CA GLN A 168 -13.68 6.59 -3.95
C GLN A 168 -13.63 7.91 -3.16
N LEU A 169 -12.50 8.62 -3.27
CA LEU A 169 -12.32 9.93 -2.66
C LEU A 169 -12.99 11.03 -3.48
N LYS A 170 -13.15 12.21 -2.87
CA LYS A 170 -13.62 13.40 -3.58
C LYS A 170 -12.69 13.73 -4.74
N ASN A 171 -13.28 13.98 -5.91
CA ASN A 171 -12.54 14.32 -7.11
C ASN A 171 -11.71 15.59 -6.91
N ALA A 172 -10.47 15.56 -7.40
CA ALA A 172 -9.62 16.74 -7.51
C ALA A 172 -9.54 17.21 -8.98
N SER A 173 -9.31 18.50 -9.19
CA SER A 173 -9.06 19.04 -10.53
C SER A 173 -7.56 19.10 -10.78
N LEU A 174 -7.13 18.69 -11.97
CA LEU A 174 -5.76 18.77 -12.43
C LEU A 174 -5.73 19.48 -13.78
N VAL A 175 -4.95 20.56 -13.89
CA VAL A 175 -4.72 21.22 -15.18
C VAL A 175 -3.43 20.69 -15.78
N ILE A 176 -3.53 20.11 -16.98
CA ILE A 176 -2.38 19.70 -17.79
C ILE A 176 -2.04 20.87 -18.72
N PRO A 177 -0.87 21.50 -18.58
CA PRO A 177 -0.50 22.64 -19.41
C PRO A 177 -0.24 22.20 -20.85
N PHE A 178 -0.43 23.12 -21.81
CA PHE A 178 -0.04 22.87 -23.20
C PHE A 178 1.48 22.73 -23.36
N ASN A 179 2.21 23.46 -22.52
CA ASN A 179 3.67 23.42 -22.46
C ASN A 179 4.09 23.10 -21.01
N PRO A 180 4.64 21.90 -20.76
CA PRO A 180 5.04 21.48 -19.41
C PRO A 180 6.27 22.22 -18.87
N TYR A 181 6.93 23.05 -19.68
CA TYR A 181 8.06 23.89 -19.26
C TYR A 181 7.64 25.28 -18.79
N LEU A 182 6.35 25.64 -18.81
CA LEU A 182 5.88 26.99 -18.44
C LEU A 182 6.34 27.43 -17.04
N ASP A 183 6.36 26.52 -16.07
CA ASP A 183 6.78 26.84 -14.70
C ASP A 183 8.31 27.02 -14.56
N ASN A 184 9.08 26.56 -15.55
CA ASN A 184 10.56 26.62 -15.56
C ASN A 184 11.11 27.70 -16.49
N ILE A 185 10.26 28.38 -17.25
CA ILE A 185 10.68 29.45 -18.16
C ILE A 185 10.56 30.77 -17.41
N THR A 186 11.69 31.44 -17.19
CA THR A 186 11.69 32.83 -16.76
C THR A 186 11.03 33.67 -17.85
N PRO A 187 9.89 34.33 -17.59
CA PRO A 187 9.24 35.16 -18.60
C PRO A 187 10.19 36.25 -19.06
N VAL A 188 10.40 36.39 -20.37
CA VAL A 188 11.21 37.49 -20.92
C VAL A 188 10.60 38.83 -20.56
N ARG A 189 9.27 38.91 -20.54
CA ARG A 189 8.51 40.10 -20.15
C ARG A 189 7.14 39.70 -19.62
N THR A 190 6.83 40.10 -18.40
CA THR A 190 5.50 39.94 -17.81
C THR A 190 4.71 41.23 -18.03
N VAL A 191 3.51 41.14 -18.62
CA VAL A 191 2.60 42.28 -18.77
C VAL A 191 1.54 42.19 -17.67
N THR A 192 1.68 43.01 -16.63
CA THR A 192 0.89 42.91 -15.38
C THR A 192 -0.39 43.73 -15.36
N GLU A 193 -0.76 44.42 -16.45
CA GLU A 193 -1.85 45.41 -16.45
C GLU A 193 -3.02 45.09 -17.41
N LEU A 194 -3.16 43.82 -17.80
CA LEU A 194 -4.30 43.42 -18.62
C LEU A 194 -5.55 43.27 -17.73
N LYS A 195 -6.46 44.25 -17.83
CA LYS A 195 -7.73 44.27 -17.07
C LYS A 195 -8.82 43.35 -17.64
N CYS A 196 -8.58 42.73 -18.80
CA CYS A 196 -9.54 41.90 -19.53
C CYS A 196 -8.81 40.75 -20.24
N PRO A 197 -9.50 39.73 -20.78
CA PRO A 197 -8.91 38.77 -21.69
C PRO A 197 -8.57 39.45 -23.02
N TRP A 198 -7.31 39.37 -23.47
CA TRP A 198 -6.87 39.86 -24.78
C TRP A 198 -6.46 38.69 -25.65
N GLY A 199 -6.89 38.71 -26.92
CA GLY A 199 -6.42 37.77 -27.92
C GLY A 199 -4.97 38.06 -28.26
N VAL A 200 -4.09 37.07 -28.09
CA VAL A 200 -2.69 37.15 -28.54
C VAL A 200 -2.61 36.44 -29.88
N ALA A 201 -2.23 37.18 -30.92
CA ALA A 201 -1.82 36.61 -32.19
C ALA A 201 -0.30 36.41 -32.16
N VAL A 202 0.14 35.24 -32.60
CA VAL A 202 1.56 34.87 -32.74
C VAL A 202 1.91 34.81 -34.21
#